data_AF-A0A9Q0X7Z5-F1
#
_entry.id   AF-A0A9Q0X7Z5-F1
#
_cell.length_a   1.000
_cell.length_b   1.000
_cell.length_c   1.000
_cell.angle_alpha   90.00
_cell.angle_beta   90.00
_cell.angle_gamma   90.00
#
_symmetry.space_group_name_H-M   'P 1'
#
loop_
_entity.id
_entity.type
_entity.pdbx_description
1 polymer ?
#
loop_
_entity_poly.entity_id
_entity_poly.type
_entity_poly.pdbx_seq_one_letter_code
_entity_poly.pdbx_strand_id
1 'polypeptide(L)'
;MEERRWEDLEFDCLVNVLGRVGMESLLLDVPFVCRSWHEASRSPSCWKHLVFPQDIYLTWDVTLLDKFEDYYEIHNCSEDAFIKFVVGRSHGNCTGLSLPNDCSEEVLKYIADKCPALISLSLPADHFLSSESLSILPTLIGKWEHLENLWLGSSDYLVNIITEITLACSKFSGLSVSSATIREEEASAIVTNLPNIKSLILRGARMDLKSLMIILQGCKNLVHLDVRDCRGFISDDERVLELASNIKTFMCEGSMLDDDEDDHLCYVNEY
;
A
#
# COMPACT_ATOMS: atom_id res chain seq x y z
N MET A 1 21.08 -35.39 -26.28
CA MET A 1 19.96 -34.45 -26.41
C MET A 1 20.55 -33.09 -26.11
N GLU A 2 20.50 -32.14 -27.03
CA GLU A 2 20.85 -30.75 -26.69
C GLU A 2 19.85 -30.27 -25.65
N GLU A 3 20.35 -29.89 -24.47
CA GLU A 3 19.53 -29.24 -23.46
C GLU A 3 19.07 -27.90 -24.03
N ARG A 4 17.75 -27.73 -24.14
CA ARG A 4 17.19 -26.45 -24.58
C ARG A 4 17.60 -25.37 -23.60
N ARG A 5 18.21 -24.32 -24.11
CA ARG A 5 18.68 -23.21 -23.29
C ARG A 5 17.53 -22.24 -23.05
N TRP A 6 17.51 -21.62 -21.87
CA TRP A 6 16.43 -20.70 -21.52
C TRP A 6 16.44 -19.45 -22.40
N GLU A 7 17.59 -19.01 -22.88
CA GLU A 7 17.69 -17.88 -23.82
C GLU A 7 17.02 -18.10 -25.18
N ASP A 8 16.73 -19.36 -25.54
CA ASP A 8 16.10 -19.73 -26.82
C ASP A 8 14.56 -19.72 -26.73
N LEU A 9 13.99 -19.38 -25.55
CA LEU A 9 12.56 -19.15 -25.41
C LEU A 9 12.09 -17.96 -26.24
N GLU A 10 10.83 -18.00 -26.67
CA GLU A 10 10.20 -16.85 -27.32
C GLU A 10 10.27 -15.62 -26.42
N PHE A 11 10.52 -14.45 -27.01
CA PHE A 11 10.66 -13.18 -26.30
C PHE A 11 9.51 -12.91 -25.32
N ASP A 12 8.25 -13.14 -25.75
CA ASP A 12 7.09 -12.90 -24.90
C ASP A 12 7.00 -13.88 -23.72
N CYS A 13 7.46 -15.12 -23.91
CA CYS A 13 7.60 -16.09 -22.84
C CYS A 13 8.68 -15.67 -21.84
N LEU A 14 9.83 -15.17 -22.31
CA LEU A 14 10.87 -14.63 -21.45
C LEU A 14 10.35 -13.44 -20.63
N VAL A 15 9.70 -12.46 -21.27
CA VAL A 15 9.10 -11.31 -20.59
C VAL A 15 8.10 -11.77 -19.53
N ASN A 16 7.27 -12.77 -19.83
CA ASN A 16 6.28 -13.27 -18.87
C ASN A 16 6.91 -13.95 -17.65
N VAL A 17 7.97 -14.74 -17.85
CA VAL A 17 8.69 -15.41 -16.76
C VAL A 17 9.46 -14.40 -15.93
N LEU A 18 10.23 -13.52 -16.59
CA LEU A 18 11.06 -12.51 -15.93
C LEU A 18 10.22 -11.49 -15.17
N GLY A 19 9.01 -11.15 -15.64
CA GLY A 19 8.08 -10.28 -14.89
C GLY A 19 7.60 -10.84 -13.55
N ARG A 20 7.93 -12.10 -13.21
CA ARG A 20 7.55 -12.75 -11.94
C ARG A 20 8.71 -12.95 -10.97
N VAL A 21 9.94 -12.63 -11.37
CA VAL A 21 11.14 -12.86 -10.54
C VAL A 21 11.32 -11.82 -9.43
N GLY A 22 10.60 -10.70 -9.53
CA GLY A 22 10.68 -9.59 -8.57
C GLY A 22 11.64 -8.49 -9.00
N MET A 23 11.45 -7.32 -8.39
CA MET A 23 12.13 -6.08 -8.76
C MET A 23 13.64 -6.14 -8.54
N GLU A 24 14.10 -6.72 -7.42
CA GLU A 24 15.52 -6.86 -7.10
C GLU A 24 16.26 -7.68 -8.18
N SER A 25 15.76 -8.86 -8.52
CA SER A 25 16.40 -9.69 -9.56
C SER A 25 16.30 -9.08 -10.95
N LEU A 26 15.24 -8.32 -11.28
CA LEU A 26 15.16 -7.57 -12.53
C LEU A 26 16.23 -6.46 -12.64
N LEU A 27 16.67 -5.91 -11.50
CA LEU A 27 17.73 -4.91 -11.43
C LEU A 27 19.11 -5.56 -11.44
N LEU A 28 19.36 -6.53 -10.56
CA LEU A 28 20.73 -6.95 -10.19
C LEU A 28 21.17 -8.27 -10.84
N ASP A 29 20.24 -9.15 -11.24
CA ASP A 29 20.58 -10.49 -11.71
C ASP A 29 20.31 -10.67 -13.21
N VAL A 30 19.05 -10.47 -13.61
CA VAL A 30 18.53 -10.81 -14.94
C VAL A 30 19.29 -10.12 -16.09
N PRO A 31 19.64 -8.82 -16.01
CA PRO A 31 20.41 -8.15 -17.06
C PRO A 31 21.79 -8.78 -17.34
N PHE A 32 22.33 -9.57 -16.40
CA PHE A 32 23.70 -10.08 -16.46
C PHE A 32 23.77 -11.58 -16.77
N VAL A 33 22.62 -12.27 -16.90
CA VAL A 33 22.57 -13.69 -17.27
C VAL A 33 22.99 -13.89 -18.73
N CYS A 34 22.31 -13.21 -19.66
CA CYS A 34 22.64 -13.24 -21.09
C CYS A 34 21.97 -12.08 -21.83
N ARG A 35 22.37 -11.86 -23.08
CA ARG A 35 21.81 -10.77 -23.92
C ARG A 35 20.29 -10.88 -24.12
N SER A 36 19.78 -12.09 -24.35
CA SER A 36 18.34 -12.32 -24.56
C SER A 36 17.52 -11.91 -23.32
N TRP A 37 18.00 -12.27 -22.13
CA TRP A 37 17.37 -11.92 -20.86
C TRP A 37 17.47 -10.43 -20.56
N HIS A 38 18.62 -9.81 -20.83
CA HIS A 38 18.77 -8.36 -20.73
C HIS A 38 17.81 -7.61 -21.67
N GLU A 39 17.66 -8.07 -22.90
CA GLU A 39 16.73 -7.44 -23.85
C GLU A 39 15.28 -7.60 -23.40
N ALA A 40 14.90 -8.79 -22.91
CA ALA A 40 13.56 -9.06 -22.39
C ALA A 40 13.24 -8.31 -21.08
N SER A 41 14.19 -8.18 -20.16
CA SER A 41 13.97 -7.49 -18.87
C SER A 41 13.71 -5.99 -19.01
N ARG A 42 14.12 -5.38 -20.13
CA ARG A 42 13.78 -3.99 -20.48
C ARG A 42 12.34 -3.80 -20.94
N SER A 43 11.60 -4.88 -21.19
CA SER A 43 10.19 -4.79 -21.56
C SER A 43 9.39 -4.16 -20.41
N PRO A 44 8.56 -3.14 -20.68
CA PRO A 44 7.69 -2.52 -19.65
C PRO A 44 6.81 -3.54 -18.91
N SER A 45 6.48 -4.65 -19.56
CA SER A 45 5.65 -5.71 -18.97
C SER A 45 6.31 -6.44 -17.80
N CYS A 46 7.64 -6.38 -17.67
CA CYS A 46 8.37 -6.91 -16.52
C CYS A 46 8.19 -6.03 -15.26
N TRP A 47 7.79 -4.76 -15.43
CA TRP A 47 7.77 -3.73 -14.39
C TRP A 47 6.35 -3.30 -14.02
N LYS A 48 5.37 -4.20 -14.19
CA LYS A 48 3.95 -3.93 -13.86
C LYS A 48 3.67 -3.93 -12.35
N HIS A 49 4.50 -4.63 -11.57
CA HIS A 49 4.37 -4.74 -10.12
C HIS A 49 5.69 -4.37 -9.49
N LEU A 50 5.72 -3.23 -8.81
CA LEU A 50 6.89 -2.66 -8.16
C LEU A 50 6.66 -2.70 -6.66
N VAL A 51 7.40 -3.55 -5.96
CA VAL A 51 7.31 -3.68 -4.51
C VAL A 51 8.65 -3.29 -3.94
N PHE A 52 8.72 -2.07 -3.43
CA PHE A 52 9.85 -1.64 -2.63
C PHE A 52 9.73 -2.26 -1.23
N PRO A 53 10.82 -2.85 -0.71
CA PRO A 53 10.85 -3.28 0.69
C PRO A 53 10.47 -2.13 1.61
N GLN A 54 9.53 -2.37 2.51
CA GLN A 54 9.26 -1.47 3.63
C GLN A 54 10.19 -1.93 4.75
N ASP A 55 11.29 -1.21 4.98
CA ASP A 55 12.30 -1.62 5.94
C ASP A 55 11.71 -1.50 7.35
N ILE A 56 11.37 -2.65 7.94
CA ILE A 56 10.80 -2.71 9.29
C ILE A 56 11.96 -2.62 10.27
N TYR A 57 12.34 -1.41 10.72
CA TYR A 57 13.10 -1.03 11.92
C TYR A 57 14.09 -2.02 12.58
N LEU A 58 14.65 -2.98 11.85
CA LEU A 58 15.75 -3.81 12.29
C LEU A 58 16.96 -3.17 11.66
N THR A 59 17.56 -2.31 12.47
CA THR A 59 18.89 -1.76 12.26
C THR A 59 19.78 -2.85 11.63
N TRP A 60 20.27 -2.58 10.41
CA TRP A 60 21.36 -3.25 9.68
C TRP A 60 20.98 -4.02 8.40
N ASP A 61 19.73 -4.00 7.94
CA ASP A 61 19.43 -4.54 6.59
C ASP A 61 19.91 -3.59 5.49
N VAL A 62 20.60 -4.16 4.50
CA VAL A 62 21.09 -3.47 3.29
C VAL A 62 19.88 -3.18 2.40
N THR A 63 19.57 -1.91 2.18
CA THR A 63 18.42 -1.50 1.36
C THR A 63 18.61 -1.94 -0.10
N LEU A 64 17.53 -1.96 -0.87
CA LEU A 64 17.64 -2.21 -2.30
C LEU A 64 18.50 -1.15 -3.00
N LEU A 65 18.47 0.10 -2.53
CA LEU A 65 19.33 1.16 -3.01
C LEU A 65 20.79 0.87 -2.71
N ASP A 66 21.14 0.45 -1.49
CA ASP A 66 22.51 0.11 -1.11
C ASP A 66 23.06 -1.02 -1.99
N LYS A 67 22.27 -2.08 -2.23
CA LYS A 67 22.66 -3.16 -3.16
C LYS A 67 22.87 -2.65 -4.58
N PHE A 68 22.02 -1.74 -5.03
CA PHE A 68 22.11 -1.15 -6.36
C PHE A 68 23.36 -0.26 -6.50
N GLU A 69 23.66 0.56 -5.50
CA GLU A 69 24.86 1.40 -5.47
C GLU A 69 26.14 0.56 -5.45
N ASP A 70 26.21 -0.47 -4.60
CA ASP A 70 27.36 -1.37 -4.52
C ASP A 70 27.57 -2.13 -5.83
N TYR A 71 26.50 -2.72 -6.39
CA TYR A 71 26.59 -3.54 -7.59
C TYR A 71 27.00 -2.73 -8.84
N TYR A 72 26.48 -1.50 -8.98
CA TYR A 72 26.74 -0.65 -10.14
C TYR A 72 27.87 0.36 -9.93
N GLU A 73 28.53 0.34 -8.77
CA GLU A 73 29.53 1.32 -8.36
C GLU A 73 29.02 2.78 -8.52
N ILE A 74 27.74 2.99 -8.19
CA ILE A 74 27.10 4.31 -8.21
C ILE A 74 27.31 4.96 -6.85
N HIS A 75 27.61 6.27 -6.85
CA HIS A 75 27.78 7.04 -5.63
C HIS A 75 26.82 8.23 -5.60
N ASN A 76 26.30 8.53 -4.41
CA ASN A 76 25.40 9.66 -4.14
C ASN A 76 24.08 9.59 -4.92
N CYS A 77 23.49 8.41 -5.10
CA CYS A 77 22.15 8.29 -5.64
C CYS A 77 21.14 8.66 -4.56
N SER A 78 20.28 9.65 -4.82
CA SER A 78 19.18 9.89 -3.89
C SER A 78 18.10 8.82 -4.05
N GLU A 79 17.44 8.48 -2.94
CA GLU A 79 16.31 7.54 -2.94
C GLU A 79 15.21 7.98 -3.90
N ASP A 80 14.86 9.27 -3.92
CA ASP A 80 13.95 9.86 -4.91
C ASP A 80 14.34 9.54 -6.37
N ALA A 81 15.63 9.68 -6.71
CA ALA A 81 16.11 9.44 -8.05
C ALA A 81 16.05 7.94 -8.39
N PHE A 82 16.37 7.08 -7.43
CA PHE A 82 16.26 5.64 -7.57
C PHE A 82 14.81 5.19 -7.78
N ILE A 83 13.87 5.66 -6.95
CA ILE A 83 12.44 5.33 -7.08
C ILE A 83 11.94 5.79 -8.45
N LYS A 84 12.24 7.03 -8.86
CA LYS A 84 11.85 7.57 -10.18
C LYS A 84 12.45 6.75 -11.33
N PHE A 85 13.70 6.31 -11.21
CA PHE A 85 14.35 5.45 -12.19
C PHE A 85 13.63 4.10 -12.34
N VAL A 86 13.36 3.42 -11.23
CA VAL A 86 12.68 2.12 -11.21
C VAL A 86 11.25 2.24 -11.74
N VAL A 87 10.49 3.22 -11.26
CA VAL A 87 9.12 3.49 -11.74
C VAL A 87 9.12 3.80 -13.24
N GLY A 88 10.11 4.54 -13.72
CA GLY A 88 10.27 4.88 -15.13
C GLY A 88 10.40 3.67 -16.07
N ARG A 89 10.92 2.54 -15.58
CA ARG A 89 11.02 1.27 -16.34
C ARG A 89 9.66 0.72 -16.79
N SER A 90 8.59 1.06 -16.06
CA SER A 90 7.23 0.61 -16.38
C SER A 90 6.62 1.28 -17.61
N HIS A 91 7.17 2.42 -18.06
CA HIS A 91 6.65 3.21 -19.17
C HIS A 91 5.12 3.43 -19.10
N GLY A 92 4.58 3.70 -17.91
CA GLY A 92 3.14 3.91 -17.71
C GLY A 92 2.32 2.65 -17.46
N ASN A 93 2.91 1.46 -17.53
CA ASN A 93 2.22 0.18 -17.34
C ASN A 93 2.25 -0.32 -15.88
N CYS A 94 2.72 0.48 -14.93
CA CYS A 94 2.70 0.09 -13.52
C CYS A 94 1.25 -0.05 -13.04
N THR A 95 0.89 -1.23 -12.55
CA THR A 95 -0.45 -1.58 -12.07
C THR A 95 -0.48 -1.85 -10.56
N GLY A 96 0.64 -2.28 -9.97
CA GLY A 96 0.80 -2.43 -8.53
C GLY A 96 2.07 -1.75 -8.06
N LEU A 97 1.96 -0.88 -7.05
CA LEU A 97 3.09 -0.16 -6.49
C LEU A 97 3.00 -0.16 -4.96
N SER A 98 4.06 -0.63 -4.30
CA SER A 98 4.28 -0.46 -2.86
C SER A 98 5.52 0.37 -2.66
N LEU A 99 5.38 1.54 -2.03
CA LEU A 99 6.46 2.51 -1.86
C LEU A 99 7.36 2.17 -0.66
N PRO A 100 8.66 2.53 -0.74
CA PRO A 100 9.57 2.41 0.41
C PRO A 100 9.22 3.46 1.45
N ASN A 101 9.78 3.30 2.64
CA ASN A 101 9.76 4.31 3.68
C ASN A 101 10.34 5.64 3.15
N ASP A 102 9.94 6.77 3.74
CA ASP A 102 10.49 8.11 3.45
C ASP A 102 10.26 8.62 2.01
N CYS A 103 9.15 8.21 1.38
CA CYS A 103 8.73 8.74 0.09
C CYS A 103 8.41 10.24 0.15
N SER A 104 9.08 11.04 -0.68
CA SER A 104 8.87 12.48 -0.77
C SER A 104 7.59 12.85 -1.55
N GLU A 105 7.10 14.06 -1.30
CA GLU A 105 6.07 14.72 -2.11
C GLU A 105 6.39 14.71 -3.62
N GLU A 106 7.64 14.92 -3.99
CA GLU A 106 8.07 14.97 -5.40
C GLU A 106 8.04 13.59 -6.07
N VAL A 107 8.25 12.52 -5.31
CA VAL A 107 8.07 11.14 -5.79
C VAL A 107 6.58 10.85 -5.98
N LEU A 108 5.72 11.23 -5.04
CA LEU A 108 4.26 11.04 -5.18
C LEU A 108 3.71 11.75 -6.42
N LYS A 109 4.09 13.01 -6.66
CA LYS A 109 3.71 13.74 -7.89
C LYS A 109 4.19 13.02 -9.15
N TYR A 110 5.44 12.56 -9.15
CA TYR A 110 6.00 11.83 -10.29
C TYR A 110 5.22 10.54 -10.57
N ILE A 111 4.88 9.76 -9.55
CA ILE A 111 4.08 8.53 -9.70
C ILE A 111 2.70 8.85 -10.26
N ALA A 112 2.07 9.92 -9.75
CA ALA A 112 0.77 10.35 -10.22
C ALA A 112 0.78 10.70 -11.72
N ASP A 113 1.88 11.25 -12.24
CA ASP A 113 2.05 11.55 -13.67
C ASP A 113 2.50 10.37 -14.52
N LYS A 114 3.28 9.44 -13.95
CA LYS A 114 3.95 8.37 -14.70
C LYS A 114 3.30 7.00 -14.56
N CYS A 115 2.30 6.84 -13.70
CA CYS A 115 1.63 5.57 -13.48
C CYS A 115 0.09 5.71 -13.53
N PRO A 116 -0.49 6.15 -14.67
CA PRO A 116 -1.94 6.28 -14.80
C PRO A 116 -2.68 4.93 -14.76
N ALA A 117 -1.98 3.82 -15.03
CA ALA A 117 -2.54 2.46 -15.04
C ALA A 117 -2.60 1.80 -13.65
N LEU A 118 -2.35 2.54 -12.56
CA LEU A 118 -2.34 1.96 -11.22
C LEU A 118 -3.70 1.38 -10.83
N ILE A 119 -3.65 0.15 -10.35
CA ILE A 119 -4.78 -0.62 -9.80
C ILE A 119 -4.61 -0.77 -8.29
N SER A 120 -3.37 -0.84 -7.79
CA SER A 120 -3.07 -1.04 -6.38
C SER A 120 -1.90 -0.17 -5.95
N LEU A 121 -2.12 0.66 -4.93
CA LEU A 121 -1.11 1.55 -4.36
C LEU A 121 -1.00 1.33 -2.86
N SER A 122 0.19 0.99 -2.38
CA SER A 122 0.51 0.93 -0.96
C SER A 122 1.48 2.02 -0.58
N LEU A 123 1.07 2.84 0.38
CA LEU A 123 1.90 3.85 1.00
C LEU A 123 2.62 3.28 2.24
N PRO A 124 3.75 3.88 2.65
CA PRO A 124 4.42 3.53 3.90
C PRO A 124 3.55 3.79 5.12
N ALA A 125 3.91 3.20 6.26
CA ALA A 125 3.26 3.45 7.54
C ALA A 125 3.41 4.93 7.98
N ASP A 126 2.51 5.39 8.85
CA ASP A 126 2.36 6.81 9.28
C ASP A 126 3.69 7.52 9.56
N HIS A 127 4.56 6.91 10.38
CA HIS A 127 5.83 7.53 10.81
C HIS A 127 6.89 7.69 9.71
N PHE A 128 6.64 7.17 8.50
CA PHE A 128 7.54 7.23 7.35
C PHE A 128 7.01 8.12 6.22
N LEU A 129 5.83 8.71 6.36
CA LEU A 129 5.32 9.70 5.43
C LEU A 129 5.15 11.04 6.14
N SER A 130 5.77 12.08 5.59
CA SER A 130 5.57 13.42 6.13
C SER A 130 4.10 13.86 5.96
N SER A 131 3.60 14.65 6.91
CA SER A 131 2.24 15.21 6.84
C SER A 131 2.04 16.02 5.55
N GLU A 132 3.06 16.75 5.10
CA GLU A 132 3.04 17.50 3.84
C GLU A 132 2.84 16.55 2.64
N SER A 133 3.59 15.44 2.60
CA SER A 133 3.50 14.45 1.53
C SER A 133 2.13 13.77 1.49
N LEU A 134 1.56 13.47 2.66
CA LEU A 134 0.21 12.90 2.74
C LEU A 134 -0.88 13.93 2.37
N SER A 135 -0.70 15.20 2.74
CA SER A 135 -1.68 16.28 2.49
C SER A 135 -1.96 16.52 1.01
N ILE A 136 -1.00 16.22 0.13
CA ILE A 136 -1.20 16.37 -1.32
C ILE A 136 -1.91 15.17 -1.95
N LEU A 137 -1.98 14.02 -1.28
CA LEU A 137 -2.53 12.78 -1.83
C LEU A 137 -3.95 12.95 -2.38
N PRO A 138 -4.91 13.63 -1.70
CA PRO A 138 -6.23 13.90 -2.27
C PRO A 138 -6.16 14.54 -3.66
N THR A 139 -5.23 15.48 -3.88
CA THR A 139 -5.07 16.18 -5.17
C THR A 139 -4.54 15.28 -6.29
N LEU A 140 -3.95 14.13 -5.94
CA LEU A 140 -3.37 13.18 -6.89
C LEU A 140 -4.31 12.03 -7.26
N ILE A 141 -5.24 11.65 -6.36
CA ILE A 141 -6.14 10.50 -6.54
C ILE A 141 -6.86 10.54 -7.90
N GLY A 142 -7.25 11.73 -8.35
CA GLY A 142 -7.90 11.96 -9.64
C GLY A 142 -7.12 11.44 -10.86
N LYS A 143 -5.81 11.18 -10.73
CA LYS A 143 -4.96 10.67 -11.82
C LYS A 143 -4.96 9.14 -11.93
N TRP A 144 -5.53 8.43 -10.95
CA TRP A 144 -5.57 6.97 -10.91
C TRP A 144 -6.99 6.44 -11.10
N GLU A 145 -7.58 6.69 -12.26
CA GLU A 145 -8.96 6.30 -12.61
C GLU A 145 -9.24 4.78 -12.50
N HIS A 146 -8.18 3.97 -12.53
CA HIS A 146 -8.23 2.51 -12.43
C HIS A 146 -7.89 1.97 -11.04
N LEU A 147 -7.70 2.83 -10.04
CA LEU A 147 -7.35 2.41 -8.69
C LEU A 147 -8.48 1.58 -8.07
N GLU A 148 -8.14 0.36 -7.64
CA GLU A 148 -9.08 -0.57 -7.00
C GLU A 148 -8.74 -0.78 -5.52
N ASN A 149 -7.46 -0.71 -5.15
CA ASN A 149 -6.98 -0.95 -3.79
C ASN A 149 -6.00 0.13 -3.32
N LEU A 150 -6.20 0.64 -2.12
CA LEU A 150 -5.33 1.62 -1.47
C LEU A 150 -4.98 1.17 -0.05
N TRP A 151 -3.69 1.15 0.27
CA TRP A 151 -3.19 0.99 1.63
C TRP A 151 -2.58 2.30 2.09
N LEU A 152 -3.13 2.84 3.17
CA LEU A 152 -2.69 4.06 3.83
C LEU A 152 -1.98 3.70 5.14
N GLY A 153 -0.87 4.38 5.40
CA GLY A 153 -0.18 4.29 6.68
C GLY A 153 -0.87 5.01 7.82
N SER A 154 -1.79 5.94 7.50
CA SER A 154 -2.41 6.89 8.42
C SER A 154 -3.86 7.18 8.02
N SER A 155 -4.69 7.55 9.00
CA SER A 155 -6.05 8.06 8.77
C SER A 155 -6.11 9.57 8.53
N ASP A 156 -4.98 10.27 8.58
CA ASP A 156 -4.93 11.68 8.26
C ASP A 156 -5.40 11.94 6.82
N TYR A 157 -6.23 12.97 6.65
CA TYR A 157 -6.89 13.31 5.38
C TYR A 157 -7.78 12.20 4.79
N LEU A 158 -8.11 11.14 5.54
CA LEU A 158 -8.89 10.02 5.03
C LEU A 158 -10.21 10.46 4.39
N VAL A 159 -10.95 11.37 5.04
CA VAL A 159 -12.21 11.92 4.51
C VAL A 159 -12.00 12.62 3.15
N ASN A 160 -10.92 13.39 2.99
CA ASN A 160 -10.58 14.02 1.73
C ASN A 160 -10.21 12.99 0.66
N ILE A 161 -9.39 12.00 1.02
CA ILE A 161 -8.93 10.93 0.12
C ILE A 161 -10.14 10.14 -0.41
N ILE A 162 -11.03 9.66 0.46
CA ILE A 162 -12.18 8.86 0.04
C ILE A 162 -13.20 9.66 -0.78
N THR A 163 -13.31 10.97 -0.52
CA THR A 163 -14.15 11.87 -1.33
C THR A 163 -13.63 11.89 -2.77
N GLU A 164 -12.32 12.06 -2.96
CA GLU A 164 -11.71 12.06 -4.29
C GLU A 164 -11.76 10.69 -4.96
N ILE A 165 -11.58 9.59 -4.20
CA ILE A 165 -11.73 8.22 -4.72
C ILE A 165 -13.13 8.02 -5.32
N THR A 166 -14.16 8.56 -4.66
CA THR A 166 -15.55 8.42 -5.12
C THR A 166 -15.80 9.15 -6.45
N LEU A 167 -15.07 10.24 -6.68
CA LEU A 167 -15.17 11.02 -7.91
C LEU A 167 -14.38 10.40 -9.06
N ALA A 168 -13.22 9.81 -8.78
CA ALA A 168 -12.27 9.38 -9.80
C ALA A 168 -12.21 7.87 -10.05
N CYS A 169 -12.42 7.04 -9.02
CA CYS A 169 -12.07 5.61 -9.03
C CYS A 169 -13.32 4.72 -8.98
N SER A 170 -14.03 4.61 -10.11
CA SER A 170 -15.32 3.88 -10.19
C SER A 170 -15.28 2.39 -9.83
N LYS A 171 -14.07 1.77 -9.83
CA LYS A 171 -13.85 0.36 -9.51
C LYS A 171 -13.27 0.14 -8.11
N PHE A 172 -13.14 1.19 -7.31
CA PHE A 172 -12.54 1.11 -5.98
C PHE A 172 -13.27 0.08 -5.10
N SER A 173 -12.50 -0.80 -4.47
CA SER A 173 -13.07 -1.96 -3.76
C SER A 173 -12.32 -2.37 -2.49
N GLY A 174 -11.08 -1.92 -2.30
CA GLY A 174 -10.26 -2.26 -1.14
C GLY A 174 -9.62 -1.04 -0.49
N LEU A 175 -9.86 -0.85 0.81
CA LEU A 175 -9.18 0.15 1.63
C LEU A 175 -8.52 -0.54 2.82
N SER A 176 -7.26 -0.23 3.04
CA SER A 176 -6.54 -0.58 4.28
C SER A 176 -5.99 0.69 4.90
N VAL A 177 -6.19 0.87 6.20
CA VAL A 177 -5.61 1.98 6.95
C VAL A 177 -4.96 1.42 8.21
N SER A 178 -3.63 1.48 8.27
CA SER A 178 -2.85 1.01 9.42
C SER A 178 -2.86 2.06 10.52
N SER A 179 -2.84 1.64 11.79
CA SER A 179 -2.73 2.53 12.97
C SER A 179 -3.73 3.69 12.96
N ALA A 180 -4.91 3.49 12.38
CA ALA A 180 -5.88 4.54 12.11
C ALA A 180 -6.57 5.02 13.40
N THR A 181 -6.97 6.29 13.45
CA THR A 181 -8.03 6.75 14.35
C THR A 181 -9.31 6.92 13.54
N ILE A 182 -10.30 6.06 13.76
CA ILE A 182 -11.58 6.08 13.06
C ILE A 182 -12.67 6.54 14.02
N ARG A 183 -13.08 7.80 13.90
CA ARG A 183 -14.21 8.36 14.63
C ARG A 183 -15.47 8.23 13.80
N GLU A 184 -16.59 8.72 14.33
CA GLU A 184 -17.87 8.71 13.63
C GLU A 184 -17.83 9.45 12.29
N GLU A 185 -17.00 10.50 12.18
CA GLU A 185 -16.82 11.25 10.94
C GLU A 185 -16.19 10.37 9.85
N GLU A 186 -15.04 9.76 10.12
CA GLU A 186 -14.36 8.86 9.18
C GLU A 186 -15.24 7.65 8.84
N ALA A 187 -15.88 7.03 9.84
CA ALA A 187 -16.78 5.90 9.64
C ALA A 187 -17.98 6.26 8.74
N SER A 188 -18.61 7.42 8.99
CA SER A 188 -19.73 7.90 8.16
C SER A 188 -19.28 8.23 6.75
N ALA A 189 -18.08 8.79 6.61
CA ALA A 189 -17.53 9.14 5.33
C ALA A 189 -17.18 7.89 4.50
N ILE A 190 -16.64 6.82 5.13
CA ILE A 190 -16.44 5.51 4.49
C ILE A 190 -17.78 4.96 3.97
N VAL A 191 -18.82 4.93 4.81
CA VAL A 191 -20.14 4.42 4.43
C VAL A 191 -20.76 5.21 3.27
N THR A 192 -20.66 6.54 3.33
CA THR A 192 -21.33 7.44 2.38
C THR A 192 -20.62 7.44 1.02
N ASN A 193 -19.30 7.45 1.02
CA ASN A 193 -18.48 7.61 -0.19
C ASN A 193 -18.08 6.27 -0.81
N LEU A 194 -17.96 5.20 -0.01
CA LEU A 194 -17.54 3.87 -0.48
C LEU A 194 -18.64 2.79 -0.31
N PRO A 195 -19.87 2.99 -0.82
CA PRO A 195 -21.00 2.08 -0.56
C PRO A 195 -20.81 0.66 -1.15
N ASN A 196 -19.90 0.51 -2.11
CA ASN A 196 -19.60 -0.76 -2.80
C ASN A 196 -18.28 -1.40 -2.35
N ILE A 197 -17.66 -0.88 -1.27
CA ILE A 197 -16.41 -1.43 -0.74
C ILE A 197 -16.57 -2.91 -0.39
N LYS A 198 -15.58 -3.72 -0.78
CA LYS A 198 -15.57 -5.18 -0.57
C LYS A 198 -14.58 -5.59 0.50
N SER A 199 -13.47 -4.87 0.63
CA SER A 199 -12.42 -5.15 1.61
C SER A 199 -12.10 -3.91 2.41
N LEU A 200 -12.22 -4.00 3.73
CA LEU A 200 -11.84 -2.94 4.66
C LEU A 200 -10.94 -3.52 5.74
N ILE A 201 -9.71 -3.03 5.83
CA ILE A 201 -8.72 -3.48 6.82
C ILE A 201 -8.34 -2.28 7.69
N LEU A 202 -8.70 -2.36 8.98
CA LEU A 202 -8.48 -1.34 9.99
C LEU A 202 -7.75 -1.94 11.20
N ARG A 203 -6.88 -2.92 10.94
CA ARG A 203 -6.14 -3.63 11.99
C ARG A 203 -5.33 -2.64 12.84
N GLY A 204 -5.42 -2.78 14.16
CA GLY A 204 -4.70 -1.90 15.10
C GLY A 204 -5.32 -0.50 15.25
N ALA A 205 -6.50 -0.24 14.69
CA ALA A 205 -7.11 1.09 14.74
C ALA A 205 -7.66 1.43 16.13
N ARG A 206 -7.63 2.71 16.49
CA ARG A 206 -8.46 3.27 17.56
C ARG A 206 -9.83 3.60 16.98
N MET A 207 -10.85 2.88 17.41
CA MET A 207 -12.22 2.96 16.89
C MET A 207 -13.19 2.53 17.98
N ASP A 208 -14.12 3.41 18.34
CA ASP A 208 -15.15 3.07 19.30
C ASP A 208 -16.21 2.14 18.69
N LEU A 209 -16.97 1.47 19.56
CA LEU A 209 -18.04 0.58 19.13
C LEU A 209 -19.07 1.28 18.23
N LYS A 210 -19.36 2.55 18.46
CA LYS A 210 -20.34 3.31 17.68
C LYS A 210 -19.87 3.49 16.23
N SER A 211 -18.60 3.83 16.02
CA SER A 211 -17.98 3.98 14.70
C SER A 211 -17.93 2.63 13.97
N LEU A 212 -17.61 1.54 14.67
CA LEU A 212 -17.69 0.19 14.10
C LEU A 212 -19.12 -0.17 13.67
N MET A 213 -20.12 0.16 14.50
CA MET A 213 -21.53 -0.08 14.16
C MET A 213 -21.97 0.70 12.92
N ILE A 214 -21.52 1.95 12.74
CA ILE A 214 -21.77 2.73 11.53
C ILE A 214 -21.28 1.98 10.28
N ILE A 215 -20.04 1.47 10.32
CA ILE A 215 -19.45 0.71 9.21
C ILE A 215 -20.25 -0.56 8.91
N LEU A 216 -20.50 -1.40 9.92
CA LEU A 216 -21.24 -2.66 9.76
C LEU A 216 -22.68 -2.44 9.26
N GLN A 217 -23.32 -1.36 9.69
CA GLN A 217 -24.66 -1.02 9.25
C GLN A 217 -24.69 -0.39 7.85
N GLY A 218 -23.63 0.31 7.44
CA GLY A 218 -23.59 1.03 6.17
C GLY A 218 -23.01 0.24 4.99
N CYS A 219 -21.89 -0.45 5.20
CA CYS A 219 -21.13 -1.12 4.14
C CYS A 219 -21.66 -2.53 3.85
N LYS A 220 -22.82 -2.62 3.19
CA LYS A 220 -23.53 -3.89 2.95
C LYS A 220 -22.85 -4.87 1.99
N ASN A 221 -21.86 -4.41 1.23
CA ASN A 221 -21.15 -5.22 0.24
C ASN A 221 -19.80 -5.76 0.75
N LEU A 222 -19.48 -5.58 2.03
CA LEU A 222 -18.25 -6.08 2.63
C LEU A 222 -18.17 -7.61 2.51
N VAL A 223 -17.08 -8.07 1.93
CA VAL A 223 -16.69 -9.48 1.86
C VAL A 223 -15.59 -9.76 2.87
N HIS A 224 -14.70 -8.79 3.09
CA HIS A 224 -13.61 -8.87 4.06
C HIS A 224 -13.61 -7.63 4.95
N LEU A 225 -13.68 -7.86 6.26
CA LEU A 225 -13.50 -6.83 7.28
C LEU A 225 -12.50 -7.35 8.30
N ASP A 226 -11.35 -6.67 8.43
CA ASP A 226 -10.33 -6.97 9.44
C ASP A 226 -10.22 -5.79 10.40
N VAL A 227 -10.70 -6.00 11.62
CA VAL A 227 -10.65 -5.07 12.75
C VAL A 227 -9.99 -5.73 13.95
N ARG A 228 -8.99 -6.59 13.70
CA ARG A 228 -8.17 -7.19 14.75
C ARG A 228 -7.32 -6.15 15.45
N ASP A 229 -6.98 -6.46 16.70
CA ASP A 229 -6.05 -5.67 17.52
C ASP A 229 -6.47 -4.19 17.68
N CYS A 230 -7.77 -3.86 17.50
CA CYS A 230 -8.29 -2.50 17.62
C CYS A 230 -8.52 -2.10 19.08
N ARG A 231 -8.49 -0.80 19.35
CA ARG A 231 -8.84 -0.23 20.67
C ARG A 231 -10.16 0.53 20.62
N GLY A 232 -11.08 0.26 21.55
CA GLY A 232 -12.37 0.95 21.69
C GLY A 232 -13.62 0.05 21.63
N PHE A 233 -13.47 -1.26 21.43
CA PHE A 233 -14.56 -2.23 21.50
C PHE A 233 -14.05 -3.64 21.85
N ILE A 234 -14.96 -4.52 22.29
CA ILE A 234 -14.65 -5.91 22.63
C ILE A 234 -15.10 -6.82 21.49
N SER A 235 -14.25 -7.77 21.09
CA SER A 235 -14.49 -8.70 19.98
C SER A 235 -15.75 -9.56 20.12
N ASP A 236 -16.16 -9.88 21.35
CA ASP A 236 -17.27 -10.78 21.66
C ASP A 236 -18.64 -10.07 21.81
N ASP A 237 -18.77 -8.79 21.41
CA ASP A 237 -20.06 -8.09 21.46
C ASP A 237 -21.07 -8.75 20.50
N GLU A 238 -22.16 -9.29 21.04
CA GLU A 238 -23.18 -10.01 20.29
C GLU A 238 -23.75 -9.20 19.10
N ARG A 239 -23.86 -7.87 19.25
CA ARG A 239 -24.39 -6.99 18.19
C ARG A 239 -23.41 -6.88 17.02
N VAL A 240 -22.11 -6.88 17.31
CA VAL A 240 -21.05 -6.86 16.29
C VAL A 240 -21.10 -8.17 15.51
N LEU A 241 -21.17 -9.30 16.21
CA LEU A 241 -21.24 -10.63 15.59
C LEU A 241 -22.51 -10.80 14.74
N GLU A 242 -23.66 -10.32 15.23
CA GLU A 242 -24.93 -10.35 14.47
C GLU A 242 -24.82 -9.55 13.17
N LEU A 243 -24.33 -8.31 13.24
CA LEU A 243 -24.20 -7.43 12.07
C LEU A 243 -23.14 -7.93 11.08
N ALA A 244 -22.06 -8.52 11.57
CA ALA A 244 -20.96 -9.05 10.76
C ALA A 244 -21.26 -10.45 10.17
N SER A 245 -22.36 -11.10 10.55
CA SER A 245 -22.69 -12.48 10.15
C SER A 245 -22.75 -12.74 8.64
N ASN A 246 -23.00 -11.72 7.83
CA ASN A 246 -23.04 -11.81 6.37
C ASN A 246 -21.69 -11.52 5.68
N ILE A 247 -20.68 -11.07 6.44
CA ILE A 247 -19.34 -10.80 5.94
C ILE A 247 -18.59 -12.13 5.86
N LYS A 248 -18.15 -12.50 4.66
CA LYS A 248 -17.50 -13.81 4.41
C LYS A 248 -16.25 -14.01 5.26
N THR A 249 -15.43 -12.97 5.40
CA THR A 249 -14.20 -12.99 6.19
C THR A 249 -14.20 -11.82 7.15
N PHE A 250 -14.79 -12.02 8.34
CA PHE A 250 -14.74 -11.07 9.45
C PHE A 250 -13.69 -11.51 10.46
N MET A 251 -12.78 -10.60 10.82
CA MET A 251 -11.71 -10.82 11.81
C MET A 251 -11.76 -9.67 12.81
N CYS A 252 -11.82 -9.99 14.09
CA CYS A 252 -11.94 -8.98 15.16
C CYS A 252 -11.18 -9.37 16.44
N GLU A 253 -10.42 -10.47 16.40
CA GLU A 253 -9.67 -11.00 17.53
C GLU A 253 -8.63 -9.99 18.03
N GLY A 254 -8.39 -9.96 19.34
CA GLY A 254 -7.38 -9.09 19.97
C GLY A 254 -7.87 -7.66 20.23
N SER A 255 -9.09 -7.31 19.84
CA SER A 255 -9.64 -5.98 20.08
C SER A 255 -10.15 -5.82 21.51
N MET A 256 -9.82 -4.69 22.13
CA MET A 256 -10.09 -4.41 23.54
C MET A 256 -10.59 -2.97 23.75
N LEU A 257 -11.11 -2.68 24.94
CA LEU A 257 -11.41 -1.29 25.32
C LEU A 257 -10.10 -0.52 25.54
N ASP A 258 -10.15 0.81 25.40
CA ASP A 258 -9.06 1.65 25.89
C ASP A 258 -8.96 1.43 27.41
N ASP A 259 -7.80 1.01 27.91
CA ASP A 259 -7.54 1.07 29.34
C ASP A 259 -7.43 2.55 29.72
N ASP A 260 -8.22 3.02 30.69
CA ASP A 260 -8.24 4.41 31.19
C ASP A 260 -6.88 4.90 31.77
N GLU A 261 -5.79 4.11 31.66
CA GLU A 261 -4.50 4.35 32.32
C GLU A 261 -3.36 4.87 31.41
N ASP A 262 -3.54 4.96 30.08
CA ASP A 262 -2.45 5.39 29.16
C ASP A 262 -2.29 6.93 29.02
N ASP A 263 -3.14 7.74 29.65
CA ASP A 263 -3.04 9.22 29.63
C ASP A 263 -2.00 9.79 30.63
N HIS A 264 -1.22 8.94 31.32
CA HIS A 264 -0.27 9.38 32.35
C HIS A 264 1.23 9.24 32.04
N LEU A 265 1.63 8.90 30.81
CA LEU A 265 3.03 9.05 30.40
C LEU A 265 3.29 10.38 29.68
N CYS A 266 2.87 11.48 30.33
CA CYS A 266 3.45 12.79 30.10
C CYS A 266 4.91 12.76 30.59
N TYR A 267 5.85 12.96 29.65
CA TYR A 267 7.22 13.42 29.85
C TYR A 267 7.63 13.66 31.31
N VAL A 268 8.11 12.62 31.98
CA VAL A 268 8.95 12.82 33.17
C VAL A 268 10.34 13.12 32.65
N ASN A 269 10.66 14.41 32.65
CA ASN A 269 12.03 14.92 32.60
C ASN A 269 12.89 14.18 33.63
N GLU A 270 13.99 13.57 33.21
CA GLU A 270 15.13 13.35 34.09
C GLU A 270 16.44 13.73 33.38
N TYR A 271 16.87 14.95 33.73
CA TYR A 271 18.22 15.50 33.89
C TYR A 271 19.22 15.49 32.72
#